data_AF-A0A5N6T9A7-F1
#
_entry.id   AF-A0A5N6T9A7-F1
#
_cell.length_a   1.000
_cell.length_b   1.000
_cell.length_c   1.000
_cell.angle_alpha   90.00
_cell.angle_beta   90.00
_cell.angle_gamma   90.00
#
_symmetry.space_group_name_H-M   'P 1'
#
loop_
_entity.id
_entity.type
_entity.pdbx_description
1 polymer ?
#
loop_
_entity_poly.entity_id
_entity_poly.type
_entity_poly.pdbx_seq_one_letter_code
_entity_poly.pdbx_strand_id
1 'polypeptide(L)'
;MSGQPCGSAAVDYWAYSYRDDPVLAGLVSHSGTVDSFPANSPELSVQHWEEITSSMGCKLGDVLGCMKTQSAAALLTASGKVKLPVASIAARTQPAFQPTMDSVTVFSDYRLLARTERFAHLPYLAGHSHNEADLYKISA
;
A
#
# COMPACT_ATOMS: atom_id res chain seq x y z
N MET A 1 -3.74 -17.24 -4.29
CA MET A 1 -4.30 -16.04 -3.64
C MET A 1 -4.90 -15.15 -4.73
N SER A 2 -6.00 -14.45 -4.45
CA SER A 2 -6.67 -13.56 -5.42
C SER A 2 -7.02 -12.20 -4.79
N GLY A 3 -6.96 -11.11 -5.56
CA GLY A 3 -7.22 -9.76 -5.04
C GLY A 3 -7.72 -8.75 -6.09
N GLN A 4 -8.28 -7.63 -5.60
CA GLN A 4 -8.86 -6.51 -6.39
C GLN A 4 -8.82 -5.15 -5.62
N PRO A 5 -8.73 -3.95 -6.24
CA PRO A 5 -7.64 -3.59 -7.11
C PRO A 5 -6.37 -3.32 -6.26
N CYS A 6 -6.44 -2.58 -5.14
CA CYS A 6 -5.40 -2.50 -4.11
C CYS A 6 -5.05 -3.89 -3.55
N GLY A 7 -6.05 -4.77 -3.40
CA GLY A 7 -5.82 -6.16 -3.01
C GLY A 7 -5.06 -6.94 -4.09
N SER A 8 -5.20 -6.56 -5.36
CA SER A 8 -4.44 -7.14 -6.48
C SER A 8 -2.96 -6.72 -6.43
N ALA A 9 -2.69 -5.45 -6.12
CA ALA A 9 -1.33 -5.00 -5.84
C ALA A 9 -0.72 -5.73 -4.63
N ALA A 10 -1.52 -5.96 -3.58
CA ALA A 10 -1.08 -6.76 -2.44
C ALA A 10 -0.72 -8.19 -2.86
N VAL A 11 -1.56 -8.88 -3.65
CA VAL A 11 -1.24 -10.22 -4.21
C VAL A 11 0.06 -10.19 -5.00
N ASP A 12 0.28 -9.17 -5.81
CA ASP A 12 1.49 -9.05 -6.63
C ASP A 12 2.75 -8.84 -5.77
N TYR A 13 2.66 -8.12 -4.63
CA TYR A 13 3.77 -8.00 -3.67
C TYR A 13 4.23 -9.37 -3.13
N TRP A 14 3.34 -10.35 -2.99
CA TRP A 14 3.71 -11.69 -2.52
C TRP A 14 4.66 -12.41 -3.46
N ALA A 15 4.57 -12.15 -4.77
CA ALA A 15 5.50 -12.73 -5.74
C ALA A 15 6.94 -12.30 -5.44
N TYR A 16 7.16 -11.09 -4.95
CA TYR A 16 8.50 -10.55 -4.70
C TYR A 16 8.99 -10.80 -3.27
N SER A 17 8.11 -10.67 -2.28
CA SER A 17 8.46 -10.82 -0.86
C SER A 17 8.66 -12.28 -0.42
N TYR A 18 7.98 -13.23 -1.07
CA TYR A 18 8.11 -14.68 -0.80
C TYR A 18 8.72 -15.42 -1.99
N ARG A 19 9.75 -14.83 -2.62
CA ARG A 19 10.39 -15.42 -3.81
C ARG A 19 11.12 -16.74 -3.52
N ASP A 20 11.77 -16.83 -2.36
CA ASP A 20 12.70 -17.93 -2.02
C ASP A 20 11.97 -19.10 -1.32
N ASP A 21 10.85 -18.82 -0.64
CA ASP A 21 9.97 -19.80 0.00
C ASP A 21 8.50 -19.43 -0.26
N PRO A 22 7.97 -19.70 -1.47
CA PRO A 22 6.62 -19.34 -1.81
C PRO A 22 5.61 -20.22 -1.06
N VAL A 23 4.88 -19.61 -0.14
CA VAL A 23 3.79 -20.28 0.60
C VAL A 23 2.48 -20.37 -0.20
N LEU A 24 2.46 -19.89 -1.44
CA LEU A 24 1.29 -19.83 -2.31
C LEU A 24 1.46 -20.76 -3.52
N ALA A 25 0.39 -21.42 -3.94
CA ALA A 25 0.39 -22.26 -5.14
C ALA A 25 0.14 -21.48 -6.45
N GLY A 26 -0.25 -20.20 -6.36
CA GLY A 26 -0.60 -19.38 -7.52
C GLY A 26 -1.20 -18.03 -7.12
N LEU A 27 -1.20 -17.11 -8.08
CA LEU A 27 -1.57 -15.71 -7.91
C LEU A 27 -2.64 -15.32 -8.93
N VAL A 28 -3.62 -14.52 -8.51
CA VAL A 28 -4.64 -13.94 -9.39
C VAL A 28 -4.83 -12.46 -9.07
N SER A 29 -4.55 -11.61 -10.06
CA SER A 29 -4.60 -10.17 -9.94
C SER A 29 -5.69 -9.58 -10.82
N HIS A 30 -6.73 -9.02 -10.20
CA HIS A 30 -7.79 -8.28 -10.89
C HIS A 30 -7.58 -6.78 -10.73
N SER A 31 -7.37 -6.08 -11.85
CA SER A 31 -7.36 -4.61 -11.89
C SER A 31 -6.27 -3.96 -11.02
N GLY A 32 -5.12 -4.62 -10.87
CA GLY A 32 -4.00 -4.05 -10.13
C GLY A 32 -2.76 -4.93 -10.10
N THR A 33 -1.61 -4.27 -9.94
CA THR A 33 -0.26 -4.84 -9.85
C THR A 33 0.56 -4.01 -8.88
N VAL A 34 1.81 -4.41 -8.62
CA VAL A 34 2.78 -3.65 -7.83
C VAL A 34 3.00 -2.21 -8.33
N ASP A 35 2.72 -1.95 -9.61
CA ASP A 35 2.88 -0.63 -10.25
C ASP A 35 1.57 0.20 -10.28
N SER A 36 0.44 -0.35 -9.81
CA SER A 36 -0.88 0.30 -9.97
C SER A 36 -1.23 1.33 -8.88
N PHE A 37 -0.56 1.27 -7.73
CA PHE A 37 -0.81 2.15 -6.59
C PHE A 37 0.53 2.66 -6.06
N PRO A 38 0.68 3.98 -5.82
CA PRO A 38 1.88 4.47 -5.18
C PRO A 38 1.99 3.90 -3.77
N ALA A 39 3.16 3.39 -3.41
CA ALA A 39 3.50 3.11 -2.02
C ALA A 39 4.12 4.36 -1.39
N ASN A 40 4.06 4.46 -0.06
CA ASN A 40 4.77 5.51 0.66
C ASN A 40 6.28 5.24 0.64
N SER A 41 7.08 6.30 0.57
CA SER A 41 8.48 6.20 0.98
C SER A 41 8.56 6.04 2.51
N PRO A 42 9.66 5.48 3.05
CA PRO A 42 9.88 5.41 4.49
C PRO A 42 9.71 6.78 5.18
N GLU A 43 10.25 7.84 4.58
CA GLU A 43 10.22 9.20 5.12
C GLU A 43 8.79 9.74 5.17
N LEU A 44 8.00 9.50 4.12
CA LEU A 44 6.59 9.91 4.08
C LEU A 44 5.76 9.17 5.13
N SER A 45 6.01 7.87 5.31
CA SER A 45 5.34 7.09 6.36
C SER A 45 5.71 7.55 7.76
N VAL A 46 6.98 7.91 8.00
CA VAL A 46 7.42 8.53 9.27
C VAL A 46 6.72 9.86 9.48
N GLN A 47 6.67 10.73 8.45
CA GLN A 47 5.99 12.02 8.54
C GLN A 47 4.50 11.85 8.91
N HIS A 48 3.77 10.98 8.21
CA HIS A 48 2.36 10.72 8.52
C HIS A 48 2.17 10.13 9.93
N TRP A 49 3.09 9.27 10.38
CA TRP A 49 3.09 8.73 11.74
C TRP A 49 3.32 9.81 12.79
N GLU A 50 4.26 10.73 12.57
CA GLU A 50 4.52 11.86 13.45
C GLU A 50 3.35 12.85 13.50
N GLU A 51 2.69 13.09 12.37
CA GLU A 51 1.49 13.94 12.29
C GLU A 51 0.33 13.35 13.12
N ILE A 52 0.02 12.07 12.95
CA ILE A 52 -1.10 11.44 13.68
C ILE A 52 -0.79 11.32 15.17
N THR A 53 0.40 10.84 15.55
CA THR A 53 0.81 10.72 16.96
C THR A 53 0.80 12.08 17.65
N SER A 54 1.21 13.12 16.92
CA SER A 54 1.14 14.49 17.40
C SER A 54 -0.29 14.98 17.66
N SER A 55 -1.20 14.71 16.73
CA SER A 55 -2.61 15.11 16.85
C SER A 55 -3.32 14.42 18.02
N MET A 56 -2.81 13.26 18.44
CA MET A 56 -3.38 12.43 19.51
C MET A 56 -2.69 12.64 20.86
N GLY A 57 -1.71 13.55 20.94
CA GLY A 57 -0.95 13.82 22.16
C GLY A 57 0.06 12.72 22.53
N CYS A 58 0.33 11.76 21.65
CA CYS A 58 1.26 10.66 21.84
C CYS A 58 2.67 10.99 21.29
N LYS A 59 3.34 12.03 21.82
CA LYS A 59 4.64 12.50 21.26
C LYS A 59 5.88 12.02 21.99
N LEU A 60 5.76 11.61 23.25
CA LEU A 60 6.89 11.36 24.15
C LEU A 60 6.74 10.01 24.84
N GLY A 61 7.88 9.43 25.24
CA GLY A 61 7.92 8.12 25.90
C GLY A 61 7.52 7.00 24.95
N ASP A 62 6.70 6.06 25.43
CA ASP A 62 6.19 4.96 24.61
C ASP A 62 5.04 5.43 23.70
N VAL A 63 5.43 5.98 22.55
CA VAL A 63 4.50 6.48 21.53
C VAL A 63 3.57 5.37 21.04
N LEU A 64 4.08 4.16 20.79
CA LEU A 64 3.27 3.05 20.29
C LEU A 64 2.29 2.55 21.37
N GLY A 65 2.74 2.44 22.62
CA GLY A 65 1.88 2.12 23.76
C GLY A 65 0.76 3.13 23.92
N CYS A 66 1.08 4.43 23.87
CA CYS A 66 0.08 5.49 23.91
C CYS A 66 -0.95 5.35 22.77
N MET A 67 -0.50 5.14 21.54
CA MET A 67 -1.40 4.98 20.38
C MET A 67 -2.31 3.75 20.50
N LYS A 68 -1.83 2.65 21.07
CA LYS A 68 -2.63 1.43 21.31
C LYS A 68 -3.75 1.62 22.33
N THR A 69 -3.65 2.60 23.22
CA THR A 69 -4.70 2.92 24.19
C THR A 69 -5.82 3.79 23.62
N GLN A 70 -5.63 4.35 22.43
CA GLN A 70 -6.60 5.23 21.79
C GLN A 70 -7.77 4.44 21.22
N SER A 71 -8.96 5.05 21.20
CA SER A 71 -10.13 4.40 20.61
C SER A 71 -10.04 4.35 19.08
N ALA A 72 -10.63 3.32 18.47
CA ALA A 72 -10.69 3.20 17.01
C ALA A 72 -11.36 4.42 16.35
N ALA A 73 -12.39 5.01 16.98
CA ALA A 73 -13.05 6.20 16.49
C ALA A 73 -12.14 7.45 16.52
N ALA A 74 -11.34 7.60 17.56
CA ALA A 74 -10.35 8.67 17.65
C ALA A 74 -9.24 8.50 16.60
N LEU A 75 -8.72 7.28 16.42
CA LEU A 75 -7.75 6.95 15.39
C LEU A 75 -8.28 7.23 13.98
N LEU A 76 -9.52 6.80 13.68
CA LEU A 76 -10.15 7.06 12.40
C LEU A 76 -10.28 8.58 12.14
N THR A 77 -10.78 9.31 13.13
CA THR A 77 -10.95 10.78 13.03
C THR A 77 -9.61 11.50 12.85
N ALA A 78 -8.56 11.07 13.57
CA ALA A 78 -7.22 11.65 13.46
C ALA A 78 -6.59 11.30 12.11
N SER A 79 -6.72 10.05 11.64
CA SER A 79 -6.18 9.60 10.36
C SER A 79 -6.74 10.37 9.16
N GLY A 80 -8.02 10.76 9.20
CA GLY A 80 -8.65 11.59 8.18
C GLY A 80 -8.18 13.04 8.12
N LYS A 81 -7.39 13.49 9.11
CA LYS A 81 -6.81 14.84 9.17
C LYS A 81 -5.34 14.89 8.75
N VAL A 82 -4.70 13.74 8.58
CA VAL A 82 -3.31 13.67 8.11
C VAL A 82 -3.24 14.23 6.70
N LYS A 83 -2.25 15.08 6.44
CA LYS A 83 -2.15 15.76 5.14
C LYS A 83 -1.84 14.72 4.06
N LEU A 84 -2.67 14.70 3.01
CA LEU A 84 -2.48 13.75 1.93
C LEU A 84 -1.34 14.19 1.00
N PRO A 85 -0.59 13.23 0.43
CA PRO A 85 0.36 13.51 -0.65
C PRO A 85 -0.35 14.19 -1.83
N VAL A 86 0.37 15.05 -2.55
CA VAL A 86 -0.15 15.62 -3.79
C VAL A 86 -0.39 14.47 -4.77
N ALA A 87 -1.66 14.26 -5.12
CA ALA A 87 -2.04 13.20 -6.04
C ALA A 87 -1.36 13.41 -7.40
N SER A 88 -0.77 12.33 -7.95
CA SER A 88 -0.19 12.35 -9.29
C SER A 88 -1.24 12.48 -10.40
N ILE A 89 -2.51 12.16 -10.10
CA ILE A 89 -3.64 12.22 -11.03
C ILE A 89 -4.82 12.88 -10.31
N ALA A 90 -5.40 13.92 -10.92
CA ALA A 90 -6.52 14.68 -10.36
C ALA A 90 -7.74 13.81 -9.96
N ALA A 91 -7.93 12.68 -10.63
CA ALA A 91 -9.06 11.79 -10.42
C ALA A 91 -8.89 10.80 -9.24
N ARG A 92 -7.71 10.73 -8.60
CA ARG A 92 -7.48 9.74 -7.53
C ARG A 92 -6.56 10.27 -6.44
N THR A 93 -7.05 10.29 -5.22
CA THR A 93 -6.27 10.68 -4.04
C THR A 93 -5.44 9.51 -3.50
N GLN A 94 -4.19 9.79 -3.14
CA GLN A 94 -3.35 8.83 -2.42
C GLN A 94 -3.67 8.90 -0.91
N PRO A 95 -4.03 7.78 -0.25
CA PRO A 95 -4.29 7.79 1.19
C PRO A 95 -3.00 8.04 1.98
N ALA A 96 -3.11 8.64 3.17
CA ALA A 96 -1.96 8.86 4.05
C ALA A 96 -1.32 7.53 4.51
N PHE A 97 -2.17 6.58 4.91
CA PHE A 97 -1.74 5.26 5.39
C PHE A 97 -1.97 4.22 4.30
N GLN A 98 -0.87 3.70 3.76
CA GLN A 98 -0.82 2.62 2.77
C GLN A 98 0.53 1.89 2.90
N PRO A 99 0.78 0.84 2.08
CA PRO A 99 2.06 0.14 2.14
C PRO A 99 3.26 1.09 2.01
N THR A 100 4.31 0.79 2.77
CA THR A 100 5.58 1.54 2.77
C THR A 100 6.62 0.71 2.05
N MET A 101 7.45 1.33 1.21
CA MET A 101 8.59 0.68 0.58
C MET A 101 9.64 0.34 1.65
N ASP A 102 9.47 -0.81 2.30
CA ASP A 102 10.30 -1.30 3.40
C ASP A 102 11.42 -2.25 2.95
N SER A 103 11.48 -2.58 1.66
CA SER A 103 12.42 -3.57 1.09
C SER A 103 12.29 -4.98 1.71
N VAL A 104 11.16 -5.27 2.36
CA VAL A 104 10.84 -6.58 2.94
C VAL A 104 9.56 -7.11 2.31
N THR A 105 8.47 -6.35 2.46
CA THR A 105 7.15 -6.69 1.91
C THR A 105 6.84 -5.90 0.65
N VAL A 106 7.31 -4.65 0.58
CA VAL A 106 7.15 -3.78 -0.58
C VAL A 106 8.48 -3.19 -1.00
N PHE A 107 8.81 -3.36 -2.27
CA PHE A 107 10.06 -2.92 -2.88
C PHE A 107 9.85 -1.64 -3.70
N SER A 108 10.93 -0.95 -4.01
CA SER A 108 10.91 0.25 -4.87
C SER A 108 11.33 -0.06 -6.32
N ASP A 109 11.95 -1.21 -6.56
CA ASP A 109 12.63 -1.57 -7.81
C ASP A 109 11.99 -2.77 -8.55
N TYR A 110 10.66 -2.89 -8.53
CA TYR A 110 9.93 -4.01 -9.14
C TYR A 110 10.31 -4.30 -10.59
N ARG A 111 10.58 -3.27 -11.41
CA ARG A 111 11.05 -3.46 -12.79
C ARG A 111 12.40 -4.18 -12.86
N LEU A 112 13.32 -3.87 -11.95
CA LEU A 112 14.61 -4.55 -11.88
C LEU A 112 14.42 -5.98 -11.37
N LEU A 113 13.62 -6.16 -10.32
CA LEU A 113 13.31 -7.49 -9.77
C LEU A 113 12.69 -8.40 -10.83
N ALA A 114 11.69 -7.93 -11.58
CA ALA A 114 11.06 -8.68 -12.66
C ALA A 114 12.05 -9.03 -13.78
N ARG A 115 12.86 -8.07 -14.24
CA ARG A 115 13.86 -8.31 -15.30
C ARG A 115 14.99 -9.24 -14.90
N THR A 116 15.27 -9.35 -13.61
CA THR A 116 16.32 -10.21 -13.05
C THR A 116 15.76 -11.50 -12.47
N GLU A 117 14.49 -11.82 -12.75
CA GLU A 117 13.79 -13.02 -12.27
C GLU A 117 13.83 -13.17 -10.74
N ARG A 118 13.84 -12.05 -10.02
CA ARG A 118 13.83 -12.01 -8.55
C ARG A 118 12.39 -11.96 -8.03
N PHE A 119 11.61 -12.98 -8.36
CA PHE A 119 10.24 -13.20 -7.92
C PHE A 119 9.93 -14.71 -7.87
N ALA A 120 8.88 -15.10 -7.17
CA ALA A 120 8.42 -16.48 -7.07
C ALA A 120 7.87 -16.96 -8.43
N HIS A 121 8.40 -18.07 -8.94
CA HIS A 121 7.95 -18.65 -10.21
C HIS A 121 6.64 -19.46 -10.03
N LEU A 122 5.55 -18.75 -9.75
CA LEU A 122 4.21 -19.30 -9.54
C LEU A 122 3.32 -19.06 -10.77
N PRO A 123 2.31 -19.93 -11.01
CA PRO A 123 1.24 -19.62 -11.95
C PRO A 123 0.59 -18.28 -11.58
N TYR A 124 0.54 -17.36 -12.55
CA TYR A 124 -0.01 -16.03 -12.35
C TYR A 124 -1.02 -15.67 -13.42
N LEU A 125 -2.27 -15.44 -13.02
CA LEU A 125 -3.33 -14.87 -13.86
C LEU A 125 -3.52 -13.39 -13.52
N ALA A 126 -3.25 -12.51 -14.48
CA ALA A 126 -3.53 -11.08 -14.35
C ALA A 126 -4.61 -10.67 -15.36
N GLY A 127 -5.54 -9.82 -14.93
CA GLY A 127 -6.61 -9.29 -15.76
C GLY A 127 -7.07 -7.92 -15.29
N HIS A 128 -7.81 -7.22 -16.14
CA HIS A 128 -8.36 -5.89 -15.84
C HIS A 128 -9.78 -5.78 -16.40
N SER A 129 -10.56 -4.84 -15.88
CA SER A 129 -11.88 -4.53 -16.41
C SER A 129 -11.78 -3.57 -17.60
N HIS A 130 -12.80 -3.56 -18.45
CA HIS A 130 -12.92 -2.51 -19.47
C HIS A 130 -13.23 -1.16 -18.78
N ASN A 131 -12.59 -0.08 -19.24
CA ASN A 131 -12.79 1.29 -18.75
C ASN A 131 -12.58 1.51 -17.23
N GLU A 132 -11.50 0.99 -16.64
CA GLU A 132 -11.24 1.12 -15.19
C GLU A 132 -11.19 2.57 -14.68
N ALA A 133 -10.83 3.52 -15.55
CA ALA A 133 -10.74 4.93 -15.18
C ALA A 133 -12.10 5.59 -14.92
N ASP A 134 -13.19 5.03 -15.43
CA ASP A 134 -14.48 5.73 -15.44
C ASP A 134 -15.06 5.94 -14.04
N LEU A 135 -14.83 5.00 -13.11
CA LEU A 135 -15.18 5.20 -11.70
C LEU A 135 -14.53 6.47 -11.14
N TYR A 136 -13.25 6.69 -11.42
CA TYR A 136 -12.52 7.85 -10.91
C TYR A 136 -12.94 9.16 -11.58
N LYS A 137 -13.37 9.11 -12.85
CA LYS A 137 -13.86 10.30 -13.56
C LYS A 137 -15.20 10.81 -13.02
N ILE A 138 -16.08 9.92 -12.59
CA ILE A 138 -17.42 10.30 -12.07
C ILE A 138 -17.43 10.59 -10.57
N SER A 139 -16.41 10.12 -9.85
CA SER A 139 -16.32 10.25 -8.38
C SER A 139 -15.46 11.44 -7.93
N ALA A 140 -14.74 12.08 -8.86
CA ALA A 140 -13.83 13.19 -8.60
C ALA A 140 -14.54 14.55 -8.52
#